data_AF-A0A6F9CN73-F1
#
_entry.id   AF-A0A6F9CN73-F1
#
_cell.length_a   1.000
_cell.length_b   1.000
_cell.length_c   1.000
_cell.angle_alpha   90.00
_cell.angle_beta   90.00
_cell.angle_gamma   90.00
#
_symmetry.space_group_name_H-M   'P 1'
#
loop_
_entity.id
_entity.type
_entity.pdbx_description
1 polymer ?
#
loop_
_entity_poly.entity_id
_entity_poly.type
_entity_poly.pdbx_seq_one_letter_code
_entity_poly.pdbx_strand_id
1 'polypeptide(L)'
;MFPIFWILLLLPLVSAQTYHWGPCPTPSVQPNFNLQQFLGTWYEIAKLPASFERGKCIQADYSLREDGTIRVLNSQFYKGKVRTVEGTAVVKDPNNPAKLGVSFSY
;
A
#
# COMPACT_ATOMS: atom_id res chain seq x y z
N MET A 1 20.03 -21.61 36.25
CA MET A 1 20.30 -22.15 34.90
C MET A 1 19.02 -22.59 34.18
N PHE A 2 17.89 -21.88 34.35
CA PHE A 2 16.55 -22.28 33.87
C PHE A 2 15.68 -21.22 33.14
N PRO A 3 16.02 -19.92 33.01
CA PRO A 3 15.11 -18.97 32.36
C PRO A 3 15.28 -18.85 30.84
N ILE A 4 16.41 -19.30 30.27
CA ILE A 4 16.73 -19.13 28.84
C ILE A 4 15.86 -20.03 27.95
N PHE A 5 15.53 -21.23 28.42
CA PHE A 5 14.77 -22.22 27.65
C PHE A 5 13.34 -21.76 27.36
N TRP A 6 12.73 -21.00 28.29
CA TRP A 6 11.39 -20.44 28.15
C TRP A 6 11.31 -19.30 27.14
N ILE A 7 12.38 -18.50 27.00
CA ILE A 7 12.43 -17.40 26.03
C ILE A 7 12.51 -17.93 24.60
N LEU A 8 13.28 -19.00 24.36
CA LEU A 8 13.40 -19.63 23.04
C LEU A 8 12.08 -20.27 22.57
N LEU A 9 11.26 -20.79 23.50
CA LEU A 9 9.99 -21.45 23.18
C LEU A 9 8.88 -20.48 22.72
N LEU A 10 9.03 -19.18 23.01
CA LEU A 10 8.07 -18.12 22.65
C LEU A 10 8.40 -17.41 21.34
N LEU A 11 9.60 -17.61 20.77
CA LEU A 11 10.01 -17.01 19.49
C LEU A 11 9.06 -17.28 18.30
N PRO A 12 8.46 -18.48 18.12
CA PRO A 12 7.57 -18.72 16.98
C PRO A 12 6.18 -18.08 17.13
N LEU A 13 5.82 -17.51 18.28
CA LEU A 13 4.55 -16.80 18.49
C LEU A 13 4.61 -15.33 18.07
N VAL A 14 5.80 -14.82 17.74
CA VAL A 14 5.96 -13.45 17.27
C VAL A 14 5.67 -13.41 15.76
N SER A 15 4.44 -13.03 15.41
CA SER A 15 4.11 -12.59 14.05
C SER A 15 4.71 -11.20 13.85
N ALA A 16 5.95 -11.16 13.37
CA ALA A 16 6.57 -9.93 12.88
C ALA A 16 6.24 -9.78 11.38
N GLN A 17 6.29 -8.53 10.89
CA GLN A 17 6.38 -8.28 9.45
C GLN A 17 7.49 -9.18 8.88
N THR A 18 7.18 -10.04 7.92
CA THR A 18 8.17 -10.96 7.35
C THR A 18 9.06 -10.18 6.40
N TYR A 19 10.13 -9.60 6.94
CA TYR A 19 11.23 -9.10 6.12
C TYR A 19 11.81 -10.28 5.35
N HIS A 20 11.68 -10.24 4.03
CA HIS A 20 12.16 -11.29 3.15
C HIS A 20 13.49 -10.89 2.55
N TRP A 21 14.45 -11.81 2.57
CA TRP A 21 15.71 -11.65 1.87
C TRP A 21 15.54 -12.01 0.39
N GLY A 22 16.27 -11.31 -0.48
CA GLY A 22 16.25 -11.54 -1.93
C GLY A 22 15.31 -10.57 -2.68
N PRO A 23 15.08 -10.82 -3.98
CA PRO A 23 14.19 -9.99 -4.79
C PRO A 23 12.74 -10.11 -4.32
N CYS A 24 11.94 -9.09 -4.61
CA CYS A 24 10.51 -9.16 -4.35
C CYS A 24 9.86 -10.32 -5.13
N PRO A 25 8.90 -11.05 -4.55
CA PRO A 25 8.12 -12.01 -5.29
C PRO A 25 7.32 -11.30 -6.40
N THR A 26 6.96 -12.04 -7.44
CA THR A 26 6.13 -11.53 -8.54
C THR A 26 4.73 -12.15 -8.42
N PRO A 27 3.80 -11.51 -7.69
CA PRO A 27 2.45 -12.03 -7.53
C PRO A 27 1.66 -11.97 -8.84
N SER A 28 0.64 -12.82 -8.97
CA SER A 28 -0.36 -12.70 -10.02
C SER A 28 -1.14 -11.40 -9.86
N VAL A 29 -1.53 -10.80 -10.98
CA VAL A 29 -2.36 -9.60 -11.01
C VAL A 29 -3.83 -9.96 -11.24
N GLN A 30 -4.74 -9.04 -10.92
CA GLN A 30 -6.17 -9.22 -11.18
C GLN A 30 -6.43 -9.41 -12.68
N PRO A 31 -7.04 -10.53 -13.11
CA PRO A 31 -7.43 -10.72 -14.50
C PRO A 31 -8.57 -9.78 -14.88
N ASN A 32 -8.61 -9.38 -16.15
CA ASN A 32 -9.66 -8.50 -16.71
C ASN A 32 -9.84 -7.19 -15.94
N PHE A 33 -8.75 -6.64 -15.40
CA PHE A 33 -8.78 -5.39 -14.65
C PHE A 33 -9.29 -4.23 -15.51
N ASN A 34 -10.33 -3.56 -15.03
CA ASN A 34 -10.92 -2.40 -15.67
C ASN A 34 -10.60 -1.15 -14.84
N LEU A 35 -9.76 -0.27 -15.38
CA LEU A 35 -9.32 0.94 -14.67
C LEU A 35 -10.50 1.85 -14.33
N GLN A 36 -11.49 1.99 -15.21
CA GLN A 36 -12.65 2.87 -15.01
C GLN A 36 -13.50 2.41 -13.82
N GLN A 37 -13.61 1.10 -13.58
CA GLN A 37 -14.30 0.55 -12.41
C GLN A 37 -13.49 0.68 -11.12
N PHE A 38 -12.17 0.84 -11.24
CA PHE A 38 -11.26 1.01 -10.10
C PHE A 38 -11.21 2.44 -9.56
N LEU A 39 -11.58 3.44 -10.38
CA LEU A 39 -11.61 4.84 -9.99
C LEU A 39 -12.57 5.10 -8.82
N GLY A 40 -12.33 6.20 -8.11
CA GLY A 40 -13.07 6.62 -6.93
C GLY A 40 -12.32 6.36 -5.64
N THR A 41 -13.06 6.39 -4.53
CA THR A 41 -12.49 6.37 -3.18
C THR A 41 -12.46 4.96 -2.60
N TRP A 42 -11.28 4.57 -2.11
CA TRP A 42 -11.05 3.34 -1.37
C TRP A 42 -10.70 3.65 0.08
N TYR A 43 -11.20 2.81 0.99
CA TYR A 43 -10.88 2.89 2.41
C TYR A 43 -9.87 1.80 2.77
N GLU A 44 -8.79 2.20 3.43
CA GLU A 44 -7.77 1.25 3.85
C GLU A 44 -8.22 0.53 5.13
N ILE A 45 -8.57 -0.75 5.00
CA ILE A 45 -9.07 -1.57 6.11
C ILE A 45 -7.93 -2.18 6.93
N ALA A 46 -6.86 -2.62 6.26
CA ALA A 46 -5.70 -3.24 6.88
C ALA A 46 -4.43 -2.93 6.06
N LYS A 47 -3.28 -2.87 6.74
CA LYS A 47 -2.00 -2.54 6.13
C LYS A 47 -0.82 -3.11 6.89
N LEU A 48 0.32 -3.14 6.21
CA LEU A 48 1.60 -3.27 6.88
C LEU A 48 2.02 -1.91 7.45
N PRO A 49 2.48 -1.83 8.71
CA PRO A 49 2.98 -0.59 9.28
C PRO A 49 4.08 0.06 8.41
N ALA A 50 3.83 1.30 7.99
CA ALA A 50 4.73 2.10 7.17
C ALA A 50 5.00 3.48 7.77
N SER A 51 6.24 3.98 7.66
CA SER A 51 6.68 5.21 8.34
C SER A 51 6.00 6.48 7.80
N PHE A 52 5.57 6.47 6.53
CA PHE A 52 4.88 7.58 5.86
C PHE A 52 3.38 7.67 6.22
N GLU A 53 2.83 6.66 6.90
CA GLU A 53 1.39 6.51 7.09
C GLU A 53 1.02 6.15 8.54
N ARG A 54 1.35 7.06 9.46
CA ARG A 54 1.17 6.88 10.92
C ARG A 54 -0.22 7.30 11.43
N GLY A 55 -1.10 7.77 10.56
CA GLY A 55 -2.45 8.22 10.87
C GLY A 55 -3.49 7.10 10.90
N LYS A 56 -4.76 7.53 10.92
CA LYS A 56 -5.95 6.68 10.90
C LYS A 56 -6.98 7.22 9.91
N CYS A 57 -8.04 6.45 9.67
CA CYS A 57 -9.12 6.81 8.74
C CYS A 57 -8.56 7.12 7.34
N ILE A 58 -7.77 6.19 6.81
CA ILE A 58 -7.01 6.40 5.58
C ILE A 58 -7.89 6.11 4.37
N GLN A 59 -7.75 6.97 3.37
CA GLN A 59 -8.48 6.88 2.11
C GLN A 59 -7.53 7.10 0.95
N ALA A 60 -7.77 6.39 -0.15
CA ALA A 60 -7.09 6.60 -1.43
C ALA A 60 -8.15 6.95 -2.48
N ASP A 61 -8.06 8.12 -3.07
CA ASP A 61 -8.93 8.54 -4.17
C ASP A 61 -8.17 8.47 -5.51
N TYR A 62 -8.76 7.76 -6.48
CA TYR A 62 -8.20 7.57 -7.81
C TYR A 62 -9.06 8.27 -8.86
N SER A 63 -8.45 9.13 -9.67
CA SER A 63 -9.15 9.80 -10.78
C SER A 63 -8.28 9.92 -12.02
N LEU A 64 -8.87 9.88 -13.20
CA LEU A 64 -8.14 10.15 -14.44
C LEU A 64 -7.80 11.64 -14.58
N ARG A 65 -6.60 11.92 -15.09
CA ARG A 65 -6.18 13.25 -15.55
C ARG A 65 -6.36 13.35 -17.06
N GLU A 66 -6.35 14.59 -17.57
CA GLU A 66 -6.49 14.88 -19.01
C GLU A 66 -5.35 14.27 -19.85
N ASP A 67 -4.16 14.12 -19.26
CA ASP A 67 -2.99 13.51 -19.89
C ASP A 67 -3.02 11.97 -19.92
N GLY A 68 -4.11 11.36 -19.43
CA GLY A 68 -4.28 9.91 -19.36
C GLY A 68 -3.58 9.25 -18.18
N THR A 69 -2.89 10.00 -17.31
CA THR A 69 -2.38 9.48 -16.05
C THR A 69 -3.46 9.41 -14.99
N ILE A 70 -3.18 8.72 -13.89
CA ILE A 70 -4.11 8.56 -12.77
C ILE A 70 -3.60 9.41 -11.61
N ARG A 71 -4.43 10.34 -11.12
CA ARG A 71 -4.20 11.02 -9.84
C ARG A 71 -4.45 10.04 -8.71
N VAL A 72 -3.52 9.96 -7.76
CA VAL A 72 -3.66 9.19 -6.52
C VAL A 72 -3.63 10.18 -5.36
N LEU A 73 -4.75 10.39 -4.68
CA LEU A 73 -4.82 11.26 -3.51
C LEU A 73 -5.03 10.42 -2.26
N ASN A 74 -3.95 10.24 -1.49
CA ASN A 74 -4.03 9.57 -0.21
C ASN A 74 -4.29 10.60 0.89
N SER A 75 -5.20 10.30 1.81
CA SER A 75 -5.51 11.13 2.97
C SER A 75 -5.48 10.32 4.25
N GLN A 76 -5.09 10.96 5.35
CA GLN A 76 -5.07 10.38 6.69
C GLN A 76 -5.40 11.41 7.75
N PHE A 77 -6.06 11.00 8.82
CA PHE A 77 -6.19 11.82 10.02
C PHE A 77 -5.01 11.56 10.97
N TYR A 78 -4.20 12.58 11.24
CA TYR A 78 -3.02 12.47 12.08
C TYR A 78 -2.79 13.73 12.93
N LYS A 79 -2.69 13.54 14.25
CA LYS A 79 -2.52 14.62 15.24
C LYS A 79 -3.58 15.73 15.13
N GLY A 80 -4.85 15.34 15.08
CA GLY A 80 -5.98 16.29 15.10
C GLY A 80 -6.27 16.96 13.75
N LYS A 81 -5.53 16.63 12.68
CA LYS A 81 -5.71 17.23 11.36
C LYS A 81 -5.69 16.19 10.25
N VAL A 82 -6.38 16.49 9.16
CA VAL A 82 -6.24 15.75 7.90
C VAL A 82 -4.91 16.12 7.27
N ARG A 83 -4.19 15.11 6.78
CA ARG A 83 -3.00 15.25 5.95
C ARG A 83 -3.24 14.51 4.65
N THR A 84 -2.80 15.09 3.55
CA THR A 84 -2.92 14.51 2.22
C THR A 84 -1.55 14.40 1.56
N VAL A 85 -1.43 13.47 0.63
CA VAL A 85 -0.33 13.40 -0.33
C VAL A 85 -0.91 13.04 -1.68
N GLU A 86 -0.51 13.79 -2.71
CA GLU A 86 -0.89 13.53 -4.09
C GLU A 86 0.26 12.84 -4.82
N GLY A 87 -0.08 11.84 -5.62
CA GLY A 87 0.83 11.14 -6.51
C GLY A 87 0.25 10.98 -7.90
N THR A 88 1.05 10.32 -8.73
CA THR A 88 0.71 9.96 -10.11
C THR A 88 0.92 8.47 -10.29
N ALA A 89 -0.10 7.80 -10.81
CA ALA A 89 -0.03 6.42 -11.24
C ALA A 89 -0.13 6.32 -12.77
N VAL A 90 0.61 5.37 -13.35
CA VAL A 90 0.61 5.05 -14.79
C VAL A 90 0.52 3.55 -15.01
N VAL A 91 -0.18 3.14 -16.07
CA VAL A 91 -0.13 1.76 -16.57
C VAL A 91 1.17 1.59 -17.35
N LYS A 92 2.11 0.81 -16.82
CA LYS A 92 3.42 0.61 -17.46
C LYS A 92 3.38 -0.34 -18.66
N ASP A 93 2.49 -1.33 -18.62
CA ASP A 93 2.30 -2.32 -19.67
C ASP A 93 0.79 -2.50 -19.93
N PRO A 94 0.28 -2.12 -21.11
CA PRO A 94 -1.12 -2.29 -21.46
C PRO A 94 -1.63 -3.73 -21.41
N ASN A 95 -0.74 -4.73 -21.55
CA ASN A 95 -1.12 -6.14 -21.42
C ASN A 95 -1.30 -6.57 -19.96
N ASN A 96 -0.80 -5.78 -19.01
CA ASN A 96 -0.90 -5.99 -17.57
C ASN A 96 -1.44 -4.73 -16.87
N PRO A 97 -2.68 -4.30 -17.16
CA PRO A 97 -3.20 -3.00 -16.74
C PRO A 97 -3.37 -2.85 -15.22
N ALA A 98 -3.44 -3.96 -14.48
CA ALA A 98 -3.45 -3.99 -13.01
C ALA A 98 -2.07 -3.71 -12.38
N LYS A 99 -1.00 -3.61 -13.18
CA LYS A 99 0.36 -3.32 -12.69
C LYS A 99 0.70 -1.84 -12.89
N LEU A 100 0.35 -1.03 -11.90
CA LEU A 100 0.58 0.41 -11.92
C LEU A 100 1.98 0.77 -11.42
N GLY A 101 2.59 1.76 -12.05
CA GLY A 101 3.72 2.49 -11.49
C GLY A 101 3.22 3.72 -10.77
N VAL A 102 3.51 3.86 -9.47
CA VAL A 102 3.07 5.00 -8.66
C VAL A 102 4.27 5.80 -8.19
N SER A 103 4.16 7.13 -8.24
CA SER A 103 5.17 8.05 -7.71
C SER A 103 4.49 9.16 -6.91
N PHE A 104 5.15 9.59 -5.84
CA PHE A 104 4.75 10.72 -5.00
C PHE A 104 5.88 11.74 -5.00
N SER A 105 5.55 13.00 -5.26
CA SER A 105 6.49 14.12 -5.13
C SER A 105 6.36 14.70 -3.73
N TYR A 106 7.47 14.77 -3.01
CA TYR A 106 7.58 15.33 -1.65
C TYR A 106 8.27 16.70 -1.67
#